data_AF-A0A4Q0XW01-F1
#
_entry.id   AF-A0A4Q0XW01-F1
#
_cell.length_a   1.000
_cell.length_b   1.000
_cell.length_c   1.000
_cell.angle_alpha   90.00
_cell.angle_beta   90.00
_cell.angle_gamma   90.00
#
_symmetry.space_group_name_H-M   'P 1'
#
loop_
_entity.id
_entity.type
_entity.pdbx_description
1 polymer ?
#
loop_
_entity_poly.entity_id
_entity_poly.type
_entity_poly.pdbx_seq_one_letter_code
_entity_poly.pdbx_strand_id
1 'polypeptide(L)'
;MLLMQLRSNEKFAFLELAHHLARVDGNYGENEYDIIQEYCAEMGIDDMIEYDEESFELESLLKEFKAKKSQKILLLELMILVHADDKFHFKEDELVNKIAEFYKMDKQILEHYSSWGKAVTALYNQGKLFLEE
;
A
#
# COMPACT_ATOMS: atom_id res chain seq x y z
N MET A 1 -7.07 -5.93 -6.31
CA MET A 1 -5.72 -5.34 -6.32
C MET A 1 -5.17 -5.40 -7.76
N LEU A 2 -4.19 -4.57 -8.09
CA LEU A 2 -3.67 -4.31 -9.44
C LEU A 2 -2.15 -4.57 -9.54
N LEU A 3 -1.55 -5.20 -8.53
CA LEU A 3 -0.10 -5.33 -8.37
C LEU A 3 0.55 -6.21 -9.42
N MET A 4 -0.20 -7.12 -10.05
CA MET A 4 0.30 -7.89 -11.19
C MET A 4 0.65 -7.06 -12.44
N GLN A 5 0.23 -5.78 -12.46
CA GLN A 5 0.58 -4.85 -13.54
C GLN A 5 1.92 -4.12 -13.29
N LEU A 6 2.53 -4.30 -12.12
CA LEU A 6 3.86 -3.78 -11.79
C LEU A 6 4.96 -4.67 -12.35
N ARG A 7 6.11 -4.06 -12.68
CA ARG A 7 7.33 -4.79 -13.04
C ARG A 7 7.96 -5.44 -11.81
N SER A 8 8.81 -6.45 -11.99
CA SER A 8 9.39 -7.20 -10.87
C SER A 8 10.10 -6.30 -9.85
N ASN A 9 10.90 -5.33 -10.30
CA ASN A 9 11.55 -4.36 -9.41
C ASN A 9 10.54 -3.47 -8.66
N GLU A 10 9.47 -3.04 -9.34
CA GLU A 10 8.39 -2.23 -8.74
C GLU A 10 7.59 -3.02 -7.70
N LYS A 11 7.42 -4.34 -7.88
CA LYS A 11 6.76 -5.22 -6.91
C LYS A 11 7.52 -5.30 -5.59
N PHE A 12 8.85 -5.50 -5.64
CA PHE A 12 9.68 -5.51 -4.44
C PHE A 12 9.70 -4.14 -3.74
N ALA A 13 9.86 -3.07 -4.51
CA ALA A 13 9.81 -1.72 -3.95
C ALA A 13 8.43 -1.38 -3.34
N PHE A 14 7.34 -1.87 -3.95
CA PHE A 14 5.99 -1.73 -3.41
C PHE A 14 5.87 -2.45 -2.07
N LEU A 15 6.34 -3.69 -1.99
CA LEU A 15 6.20 -4.50 -0.78
C LEU A 15 7.00 -3.89 0.39
N GLU A 16 8.21 -3.41 0.13
CA GLU A 16 9.00 -2.67 1.13
C GLU A 16 8.30 -1.39 1.62
N LEU A 17 7.69 -0.63 0.70
CA LEU A 17 6.86 0.54 1.05
C LEU A 17 5.62 0.15 1.88
N ALA A 18 4.96 -0.95 1.53
CA ALA A 18 3.79 -1.45 2.25
C ALA A 18 4.16 -1.86 3.69
N HIS A 19 5.29 -2.55 3.87
CA HIS A 19 5.78 -2.90 5.20
C HIS A 19 6.12 -1.68 6.06
N HIS A 20 6.76 -0.66 5.46
CA HIS A 20 7.04 0.59 6.16
C HIS A 20 5.75 1.29 6.57
N LEU A 21 4.80 1.41 5.63
CA LEU A 21 3.52 2.08 5.86
C LEU A 21 2.75 1.44 7.01
N ALA A 22 2.61 0.11 7.02
CA ALA A 22 1.92 -0.64 8.08
C ALA A 22 2.66 -0.67 9.44
N ARG A 23 3.82 -0.01 9.56
CA ARG A 23 4.62 0.04 10.79
C ARG A 23 4.95 1.46 11.23
N VAL A 24 4.71 2.46 10.39
CA VAL A 24 5.17 3.84 10.59
C VAL A 24 4.57 4.46 11.87
N ASP A 25 3.35 4.06 12.21
CA ASP A 25 2.62 4.47 13.41
C ASP A 25 3.00 3.68 14.67
N GLY A 26 3.79 2.61 14.53
CA GLY A 26 4.25 1.72 15.59
C GLY A 26 3.29 0.57 15.91
N ASN A 27 2.23 0.37 15.12
CA ASN A 27 1.27 -0.70 15.31
C ASN A 27 1.02 -1.44 13.99
N TYR A 28 1.53 -2.66 13.87
CA TYR A 28 1.23 -3.53 12.75
C TYR A 28 0.03 -4.42 13.09
N GLY A 29 -1.14 -4.05 12.55
CA GLY A 29 -2.41 -4.72 12.84
C GLY A 29 -2.62 -6.03 12.09
N GLU A 30 -3.63 -6.80 12.53
CA GLU A 30 -4.00 -8.08 11.90
C GLU A 30 -4.56 -7.88 10.48
N ASN A 31 -5.40 -6.86 10.26
CA ASN A 31 -5.94 -6.63 8.92
C ASN A 31 -4.86 -6.13 7.96
N GLU A 32 -3.95 -5.28 8.42
CA GLU A 32 -2.81 -4.86 7.60
C GLU A 32 -1.91 -6.04 7.23
N TYR A 33 -1.66 -6.95 8.20
CA TYR A 33 -0.94 -8.19 7.94
C TYR A 33 -1.62 -9.02 6.85
N ASP A 34 -2.92 -9.25 6.99
CA ASP A 34 -3.71 -9.99 6.00
C ASP A 34 -3.62 -9.35 4.61
N ILE A 35 -3.76 -8.02 4.52
CA ILE A 35 -3.65 -7.29 3.24
C ILE A 35 -2.24 -7.44 2.64
N ILE A 36 -1.18 -7.39 3.45
CA ILE A 36 0.18 -7.63 2.96
C ILE A 36 0.35 -9.07 2.45
N GLN A 37 -0.22 -10.07 3.12
CA GLN A 37 -0.19 -11.45 2.61
C GLN A 37 -0.94 -11.59 1.27
N GLU A 38 -2.06 -10.89 1.11
CA GLU A 38 -2.79 -10.83 -0.17
C GLU A 38 -1.96 -10.14 -1.27
N TYR A 39 -1.20 -9.10 -0.94
CA TYR A 39 -0.26 -8.49 -1.89
C TYR A 39 0.81 -9.48 -2.34
N CYS A 40 1.41 -10.22 -1.40
CA CYS A 40 2.38 -11.28 -1.70
C CYS A 40 1.78 -12.36 -2.61
N ALA A 41 0.58 -12.85 -2.27
CA ALA A 41 -0.15 -13.84 -3.04
C ALA A 41 -0.49 -13.34 -4.46
N GLU A 42 -1.00 -12.11 -4.60
CA GLU A 42 -1.31 -11.53 -5.92
C GLU A 42 -0.06 -11.41 -6.77
N MET A 43 1.04 -10.91 -6.19
CA MET A 43 2.29 -10.68 -6.90
C MET A 43 3.05 -11.95 -7.23
N GLY A 44 2.73 -13.07 -6.58
CA GLY A 44 3.44 -14.35 -6.67
C GLY A 44 4.82 -14.29 -6.01
N ILE A 45 4.94 -13.55 -4.89
CA ILE A 45 6.18 -13.33 -4.16
C ILE A 45 5.96 -13.83 -2.73
N ASP A 46 6.89 -14.64 -2.22
CA ASP A 46 6.88 -15.01 -0.80
C ASP A 46 7.27 -13.79 0.05
N ASP A 47 6.63 -13.63 1.21
CA ASP A 47 6.98 -12.58 2.18
C ASP A 47 8.34 -12.86 2.83
N MET A 48 9.41 -12.68 2.05
CA MET A 48 10.80 -12.84 2.45
C MET A 48 11.49 -11.50 2.72
N ILE A 49 10.74 -10.39 2.74
CA ILE A 49 11.30 -9.08 3.05
C ILE A 49 11.48 -8.98 4.56
N GLU A 50 12.71 -9.18 5.02
CA GLU A 50 13.11 -8.69 6.34
C GLU A 50 13.06 -7.16 6.29
N TYR A 51 11.91 -6.59 6.64
CA TYR A 51 11.76 -5.14 6.74
C TYR A 51 12.70 -4.62 7.83
N ASP A 52 13.60 -3.73 7.42
CA ASP A 52 14.53 -3.03 8.29
C ASP A 52 14.30 -1.51 8.15
N GLU A 53 13.82 -0.91 9.24
CA GLU A 53 13.54 0.53 9.29
C GLU A 53 14.82 1.37 9.13
N GLU A 54 15.99 0.87 9.53
CA GLU A 54 17.24 1.62 9.44
C GLU A 54 17.76 1.74 7.99
N SER A 55 17.43 0.78 7.13
CA SER A 55 17.83 0.77 5.71
C SER A 55 16.78 1.34 4.76
N PHE A 56 15.58 1.66 5.25
CA PHE A 56 14.50 2.22 4.45
C PHE A 56 14.83 3.61 3.88
N GLU A 57 14.80 3.74 2.55
CA GLU A 57 15.00 5.02 1.84
C GLU A 57 13.86 5.26 0.83
N LEU A 58 12.90 6.09 1.24
CA LEU A 58 11.69 6.37 0.47
C LEU A 58 11.99 6.80 -0.97
N GLU A 59 12.88 7.77 -1.21
CA GLU A 59 13.08 8.30 -2.55
C GLU A 59 13.69 7.26 -3.51
N SER A 60 14.58 6.40 -3.02
CA SER A 60 15.17 5.29 -3.77
C SER A 60 14.08 4.35 -4.28
N LEU A 61 13.18 3.92 -3.38
CA LEU A 61 12.06 3.06 -3.75
C LEU A 61 11.13 3.74 -4.77
N LEU A 62 10.82 5.03 -4.56
CA LEU A 62 9.96 5.79 -5.46
C LEU A 62 10.57 5.98 -6.86
N LYS A 63 11.90 5.97 -7.01
CA LYS A 63 12.59 6.06 -8.31
C LYS A 63 12.41 4.81 -9.18
N GLU A 64 12.03 3.67 -8.60
CA GLU A 64 11.75 2.44 -9.35
C GLU A 64 10.47 2.54 -10.21
N PHE A 65 9.49 3.33 -9.76
CA PHE A 65 8.20 3.54 -10.45
C PHE A 65 8.29 4.66 -11.50
N LYS A 66 8.85 4.31 -12.67
CA LYS A 66 9.08 5.28 -13.75
C LYS A 66 7.81 5.61 -14.56
N ALA A 67 6.92 4.64 -14.71
CA ALA A 67 5.70 4.82 -15.48
C ALA A 67 4.61 5.47 -14.63
N LYS A 68 3.91 6.47 -15.19
CA LYS A 68 2.74 7.09 -14.52
C LYS A 68 1.67 6.07 -14.11
N LYS A 69 1.55 4.97 -14.87
CA LYS A 69 0.65 3.87 -14.53
C LYS A 69 1.08 3.17 -13.23
N SER A 70 2.36 2.81 -13.10
CA SER A 70 2.90 2.17 -11.90
C SER A 70 2.80 3.08 -10.66
N GLN A 71 3.03 4.39 -10.82
CA GLN A 71 2.87 5.38 -9.74
C GLN A 71 1.43 5.46 -9.21
N LYS A 72 0.44 5.35 -10.11
CA LYS A 72 -0.98 5.32 -9.73
C LYS A 72 -1.36 4.02 -9.05
N ILE A 73 -0.85 2.88 -9.55
CA ILE A 73 -1.06 1.58 -8.93
C ILE A 73 -0.50 1.61 -7.49
N LEU A 74 0.73 2.07 -7.31
CA LEU A 74 1.36 2.23 -5.99
C LEU A 74 0.42 2.95 -5.02
N LEU A 75 -0.04 4.17 -5.34
CA LEU A 75 -0.91 4.93 -4.43
C LEU A 75 -2.28 4.28 -4.23
N LEU A 76 -2.91 3.72 -5.28
CA LEU A 76 -4.21 3.06 -5.14
C LEU A 76 -4.12 1.88 -4.17
N GLU A 77 -3.12 1.02 -4.34
CA GLU A 77 -2.95 -0.17 -3.50
C GLU A 77 -2.56 0.24 -2.07
N LEU A 78 -1.66 1.22 -1.87
CA LEU A 78 -1.37 1.72 -0.52
C LEU A 78 -2.61 2.24 0.20
N MET A 79 -3.58 2.85 -0.50
CA MET A 79 -4.84 3.28 0.13
C MET A 79 -5.69 2.14 0.66
N ILE A 80 -5.63 0.95 0.06
CA ILE A 80 -6.32 -0.23 0.60
C ILE A 80 -5.70 -0.60 1.95
N LEU A 81 -4.37 -0.56 2.05
CA LEU A 81 -3.62 -0.87 3.26
C LEU A 81 -3.90 0.15 4.37
N VAL A 82 -3.86 1.45 4.07
CA VAL A 82 -4.14 2.52 5.06
C VAL A 82 -5.56 2.44 5.62
N HIS A 83 -6.52 1.95 4.84
CA HIS A 83 -7.90 1.76 5.29
C HIS A 83 -8.17 0.34 5.82
N ALA A 84 -7.15 -0.53 5.90
CA ALA A 84 -7.29 -1.91 6.35
C ALA A 84 -7.70 -1.97 7.83
N ASP A 85 -7.08 -1.13 8.65
CA ASP A 85 -7.51 -0.88 10.01
C ASP A 85 -8.40 0.36 10.07
N ASP A 86 -9.49 0.31 10.85
CA ASP A 86 -10.48 1.40 11.00
C ASP A 86 -9.90 2.71 11.62
N LYS A 87 -8.58 2.82 11.72
CA LYS A 87 -7.84 3.94 12.30
C LYS A 87 -6.85 4.48 11.28
N PHE A 88 -7.26 5.52 10.58
CA PHE A 88 -6.34 6.31 9.76
C PHE A 88 -5.35 7.07 10.67
N HIS A 89 -4.08 6.69 10.68
CA HIS A 89 -3.07 7.29 11.54
C HIS A 89 -2.35 8.47 10.84
N PHE A 90 -2.06 9.53 11.60
CA PHE A 90 -1.43 10.76 11.07
C PHE A 90 -0.13 10.50 10.29
N LYS A 91 0.67 9.51 10.70
CA LYS A 91 1.95 9.20 10.05
C LYS A 91 1.77 8.47 8.70
N GLU A 92 0.72 7.67 8.55
CA GLU A 92 0.38 7.04 7.28
C GLU A 92 -0.04 8.09 6.25
N ASP A 93 -0.86 9.06 6.67
CA ASP A 93 -1.23 10.23 5.87
C ASP A 93 0.01 11.02 5.44
N GLU A 94 0.93 11.27 6.37
CA GLU A 94 2.18 11.98 6.08
C GLU A 94 3.01 11.25 5.01
N LEU A 95 3.13 9.91 5.12
CA LEU A 95 3.87 9.10 4.15
C LEU A 95 3.20 9.15 2.77
N VAL A 96 1.88 8.95 2.71
CA VAL A 96 1.10 8.98 1.47
C VAL A 96 1.19 10.35 0.79
N ASN A 97 1.10 11.44 1.56
CA ASN A 97 1.26 12.80 1.02
C ASN A 97 2.68 13.02 0.48
N LYS A 98 3.74 12.54 1.15
CA LYS A 98 5.12 12.60 0.64
C LYS A 98 5.27 11.87 -0.70
N ILE A 99 4.66 10.70 -0.84
CA ILE A 99 4.65 9.94 -2.11
C ILE A 99 3.93 10.73 -3.21
N ALA A 100 2.76 11.30 -2.90
CA ALA A 100 2.00 12.11 -3.85
C ALA A 100 2.77 13.36 -4.29
N GLU A 101 3.45 14.05 -3.36
CA GLU A 101 4.30 15.20 -3.64
C GLU A 101 5.49 14.84 -4.53
N PHE A 102 6.16 13.71 -4.26
CA PHE A 102 7.27 13.22 -5.06
C PHE A 102 6.87 13.03 -6.54
N TYR A 103 5.68 12.48 -6.80
CA TYR A 103 5.15 12.32 -8.16
C TYR A 103 4.37 13.53 -8.68
N LYS A 104 4.28 14.62 -7.90
CA LYS A 104 3.54 15.85 -8.23
C LYS A 104 2.08 15.56 -8.58
N MET A 105 1.44 14.68 -7.83
CA MET A 105 0.03 14.36 -7.99
C MET A 105 -0.84 15.45 -7.38
N ASP A 106 -2.00 15.68 -8.00
CA ASP A 106 -2.97 16.63 -7.50
C ASP A 106 -3.64 16.09 -6.23
N LYS A 107 -3.80 16.94 -5.21
CA LYS A 107 -4.38 16.56 -3.92
C LYS A 107 -5.83 16.08 -4.04
N GLN A 108 -6.62 16.64 -4.96
CA GLN A 108 -7.98 16.16 -5.18
C GLN A 108 -7.95 14.72 -5.69
N ILE A 109 -7.01 14.36 -6.57
CA ILE A 109 -6.87 12.97 -7.05
C ILE A 109 -6.57 12.02 -5.88
N LEU A 110 -5.75 12.45 -4.92
CA LEU A 110 -5.42 11.66 -3.74
C LEU A 110 -6.65 11.37 -2.87
N GLU A 111 -7.54 12.34 -2.68
CA GLU A 111 -8.81 12.17 -1.96
C GLU A 111 -9.73 11.13 -2.65
N HIS A 112 -9.73 11.12 -3.99
CA HIS A 112 -10.46 10.10 -4.76
C HIS A 112 -9.85 8.71 -4.59
N TYR A 113 -8.51 8.60 -4.53
CA TYR A 113 -7.83 7.32 -4.33
C TYR A 113 -8.08 6.78 -2.92
N SER A 114 -8.05 7.65 -1.92
CA SER A 114 -8.40 7.29 -0.54
C SER A 114 -9.85 6.80 -0.44
N SER A 115 -10.79 7.51 -1.07
CA SER A 115 -12.20 7.10 -1.11
C SER A 115 -12.39 5.75 -1.81
N TRP A 116 -11.65 5.51 -2.88
CA TRP A 116 -11.65 4.22 -3.59
C TRP A 116 -11.08 3.10 -2.71
N GLY A 117 -9.93 3.32 -2.06
CA GLY A 117 -9.31 2.34 -1.17
C GLY A 117 -10.25 1.91 -0.04
N LYS A 118 -10.88 2.88 0.63
CA LYS A 118 -11.90 2.62 1.65
C LYS A 118 -13.06 1.75 1.15
N ALA A 119 -13.55 2.02 -0.06
CA ALA A 119 -14.64 1.24 -0.65
C ALA A 119 -14.21 -0.20 -0.97
N VAL A 120 -12.98 -0.37 -1.49
CA VAL A 120 -12.42 -1.70 -1.78
C VAL A 120 -12.25 -2.50 -0.49
N THR A 121 -11.69 -1.90 0.57
CA THR A 121 -11.51 -2.58 1.86
C THR A 121 -12.86 -3.00 2.46
N ALA A 122 -13.87 -2.14 2.41
CA ALA A 122 -15.21 -2.48 2.89
C ALA A 122 -15.82 -3.67 2.14
N LEU A 123 -15.71 -3.69 0.80
CA LEU A 123 -16.21 -4.79 -0.03
C LEU A 123 -15.41 -6.09 0.18
N TYR A 124 -14.10 -5.97 0.39
CA TYR A 124 -13.23 -7.12 0.66
C TYR A 124 -13.56 -7.75 2.01
N ASN A 125 -13.71 -6.95 3.07
CA ASN A 125 -14.14 -7.41 4.40
C ASN A 125 -15.53 -8.05 4.35
N GLN A 126 -16.46 -7.48 3.59
CA GLN A 126 -17.76 -8.09 3.35
C GLN A 126 -17.63 -9.46 2.65
N GLY A 127 -16.73 -9.57 1.67
CA GLY A 127 -16.41 -10.82 1.00
C GLY A 127 -15.87 -11.89 1.96
N LYS A 128 -14.95 -11.53 2.88
CA LYS A 128 -14.43 -12.45 3.91
C LYS A 128 -15.56 -13.00 4.78
N LEU A 129 -16.46 -12.14 5.26
CA LEU A 129 -17.60 -12.55 6.08
C LEU A 129 -18.51 -13.57 5.37
N PHE A 130 -18.72 -13.45 4.06
CA PHE A 130 -19.51 -14.42 3.30
C PHE A 130 -18.87 -15.80 3.17
N LEU A 131 -17.55 -15.93 3.38
CA LEU A 131 -16.85 -17.21 3.35
C LEU A 131 -16.87 -17.94 4.70
N GLU A 132 -17.17 -17.21 5.78
CA GLU A 132 -17.25 -17.74 7.15
C GLU A 132 -18.64 -18.32 7.48
N GLU A 133 -19.65 -18.11 6.60
CA GLU A 133 -20.99 -18.73 6.65
C GLU A 133 -21.06 -20.08 5.94
#